data_AF-A0A369YGN3-F1
#
_entry.id   AF-A0A369YGN3-F1
#
_cell.length_a   1.000
_cell.length_b   1.000
_cell.length_c   1.000
_cell.angle_alpha   90.00
_cell.angle_beta   90.00
_cell.angle_gamma   90.00
#
_symmetry.space_group_name_H-M   'P 1'
#
loop_
_entity.id
_entity.type
_entity.pdbx_description
1 polymer ?
#
loop_
_entity_poly.entity_id
_entity_poly.type
_entity_poly.pdbx_seq_one_letter_code
_entity_poly.pdbx_strand_id
1 'polypeptide(L)'
;MIRKSKEDQDVNLLDLPDIEIDFEEFMGYSCALANADELLNYLLPFLEEWGNNRYSTHQFSYKFNDKGLSLWTANDVESEDERDATFQIFVDNDKIKGYVLMHCKLSKVGVLQ
;
A
#
# COMPACT_ATOMS: atom_id res chain seq x y z
N MET A 1 -1.87 -29.90 -14.07
CA MET A 1 -0.83 -28.91 -13.76
C MET A 1 -1.16 -27.67 -14.58
N ILE A 2 -1.99 -26.79 -14.03
CA ILE A 2 -2.42 -25.56 -14.72
C ILE A 2 -1.22 -24.63 -14.68
N ARG A 3 -0.66 -24.28 -15.84
CA ARG A 3 0.30 -23.20 -15.97
C ARG A 3 -0.45 -21.92 -15.57
N LYS A 4 -0.20 -21.36 -14.39
CA LYS A 4 -0.62 -19.98 -14.06
C LYS A 4 -0.05 -19.09 -15.17
N SER A 5 -0.94 -18.55 -16.00
CA SER A 5 -0.58 -17.75 -17.16
C SER A 5 -0.28 -16.32 -16.73
N LYS A 6 0.89 -15.78 -17.15
CA LYS A 6 1.22 -14.34 -17.26
C LYS A 6 0.76 -13.45 -16.09
N GLU A 7 1.69 -13.15 -15.19
CA GLU A 7 1.84 -11.87 -14.47
C GLU A 7 0.52 -11.12 -14.21
N ASP A 8 -0.08 -11.29 -13.03
CA ASP A 8 -1.10 -10.37 -12.53
C ASP A 8 -0.44 -8.99 -12.37
N GLN A 9 -0.55 -8.16 -13.42
CA GLN A 9 0.03 -6.83 -13.44
C GLN A 9 -0.48 -6.03 -12.23
N ASP A 10 0.41 -5.30 -11.57
CA ASP A 10 0.01 -4.45 -10.46
C ASP A 10 -1.00 -3.39 -10.91
N VAL A 11 -2.05 -3.23 -10.11
CA VAL A 11 -3.19 -2.36 -10.37
C VAL A 11 -3.17 -1.21 -9.36
N ASN A 12 -3.51 -0.01 -9.82
CA ASN A 12 -3.67 1.14 -8.94
C ASN A 12 -4.88 0.90 -8.02
N LEU A 13 -4.75 1.15 -6.72
CA LEU A 13 -5.85 0.89 -5.78
C LEU A 13 -7.09 1.76 -6.03
N LEU A 14 -6.96 2.89 -6.73
CA LEU A 14 -8.11 3.70 -7.17
C LEU A 14 -8.97 2.99 -8.22
N ASP A 15 -8.42 2.00 -8.94
CA ASP A 15 -9.14 1.20 -9.92
C ASP A 15 -9.84 -0.03 -9.29
N LEU A 16 -9.67 -0.23 -7.98
CA LEU A 16 -10.28 -1.30 -7.19
C LEU A 16 -11.32 -0.73 -6.21
N PRO A 17 -12.23 -1.58 -5.66
CA PRO A 17 -13.06 -1.18 -4.53
C PRO A 17 -12.20 -0.65 -3.39
N ASP A 18 -12.71 0.34 -2.65
CA ASP A 18 -11.97 0.93 -1.54
C ASP A 18 -11.68 -0.12 -0.46
N ILE A 19 -10.45 -0.07 0.05
CA ILE A 19 -9.92 -1.01 1.02
C ILE A 19 -9.66 -0.28 2.34
N GLU A 20 -10.11 -0.91 3.43
CA GLU A 20 -9.89 -0.46 4.80
C GLU A 20 -8.74 -1.27 5.43
N ILE A 21 -7.78 -0.57 6.04
CA ILE A 21 -6.64 -1.16 6.74
C ILE A 21 -6.98 -1.30 8.22
N ASP A 22 -6.58 -2.42 8.83
CA ASP A 22 -6.65 -2.60 10.28
C ASP A 22 -5.43 -1.96 10.95
N PHE A 23 -5.55 -0.68 11.31
CA PHE A 23 -4.48 0.10 11.95
C PHE A 23 -4.18 -0.33 13.40
N GLU A 24 -4.96 -1.23 13.99
CA GLU A 24 -4.67 -1.81 15.31
C GLU A 24 -3.68 -2.99 15.22
N GLU A 25 -3.56 -3.58 14.04
CA GLU A 25 -2.64 -4.69 13.77
C GLU A 25 -1.25 -4.17 13.37
N PHE A 26 -0.26 -5.05 13.43
CA PHE A 26 1.11 -4.68 13.05
C PHE A 26 1.20 -4.31 11.56
N MET A 27 1.85 -3.18 11.28
CA MET A 27 2.22 -2.77 9.93
C MET A 27 3.73 -2.82 9.75
N GLY A 28 4.17 -3.44 8.67
CA GLY A 28 5.57 -3.51 8.27
C GLY A 28 5.83 -2.70 7.01
N TYR A 29 7.00 -2.07 6.92
CA TYR A 29 7.45 -1.39 5.70
C TYR A 29 8.78 -1.98 5.26
N SER A 30 8.92 -2.26 3.97
CA SER A 30 10.15 -2.81 3.40
C SER A 30 10.49 -2.10 2.10
N CYS A 31 11.79 -1.85 1.89
CA CYS A 31 12.30 -1.17 0.70
C CYS A 31 13.65 -1.77 0.32
N ALA A 32 13.76 -2.29 -0.90
CA ALA A 32 15.00 -2.89 -1.42
C ALA A 32 15.78 -1.92 -2.31
N LEU A 33 15.36 -0.65 -2.40
CA LEU A 33 16.01 0.36 -3.23
C LEU A 33 17.25 0.94 -2.54
N ALA A 34 18.24 1.35 -3.33
CA ALA A 34 19.48 1.93 -2.81
C ALA A 34 19.26 3.23 -2.00
N ASN A 35 18.15 3.93 -2.25
CA ASN A 35 17.73 5.14 -1.54
C ASN A 35 16.64 4.87 -0.47
N ALA A 36 16.58 3.64 0.08
CA ALA A 36 15.57 3.24 1.05
C ALA A 36 15.44 4.21 2.24
N ASP A 37 16.55 4.62 2.84
CA ASP A 37 16.53 5.55 3.98
C ASP A 37 15.88 6.90 3.62
N GLU A 38 16.19 7.43 2.43
CA GLU A 38 15.63 8.68 1.95
C GLU A 38 14.12 8.55 1.67
N LEU A 39 13.72 7.44 1.04
CA LEU A 39 12.31 7.12 0.74
C LEU A 39 11.47 6.97 2.01
N LEU A 40 11.97 6.19 2.97
CA LEU A 40 11.28 5.98 4.23
C LEU A 40 11.15 7.29 5.00
N ASN A 41 12.24 8.07 5.13
CA ASN A 41 12.20 9.38 5.79
C ASN A 41 11.24 10.36 5.11
N TYR A 42 11.17 10.34 3.77
CA TYR A 42 10.20 11.15 3.03
C TYR A 42 8.75 10.71 3.31
N LEU A 43 8.50 9.41 3.39
CA LEU A 43 7.16 8.84 3.58
C LEU A 43 6.62 8.98 5.00
N LEU A 44 7.48 8.99 6.02
CA LEU A 44 7.10 9.04 7.45
C LEU A 44 5.93 9.99 7.78
N PRO A 45 5.96 11.30 7.45
CA PRO A 45 4.87 12.21 7.80
C PRO A 45 3.52 11.81 7.17
N PHE A 46 3.52 11.24 5.97
CA PHE A 46 2.30 10.78 5.30
C PHE A 46 1.76 9.51 5.95
N LEU A 47 2.65 8.59 6.34
CA LEU A 47 2.29 7.35 7.04
C LEU A 47 1.75 7.63 8.45
N GLU A 48 2.36 8.56 9.17
CA GLU A 48 1.87 9.02 10.48
C GLU A 48 0.47 9.67 10.35
N GLU A 49 0.28 10.55 9.37
CA GLU A 49 -1.03 11.15 9.13
C GLU A 49 -2.06 10.10 8.72
N TRP A 50 -1.68 9.13 7.89
CA TRP A 50 -2.55 8.04 7.47
C TRP A 50 -3.02 7.21 8.66
N GLY A 51 -2.10 6.75 9.51
CA GLY A 51 -2.43 5.96 10.70
C GLY A 51 -3.25 6.73 11.73
N ASN A 52 -2.94 8.02 11.96
CA ASN A 52 -3.66 8.84 12.92
C ASN A 52 -5.11 9.11 12.52
N ASN A 53 -5.36 9.31 11.22
CA ASN A 53 -6.70 9.61 10.72
C ASN A 53 -7.46 8.39 10.22
N ARG A 54 -6.78 7.22 10.14
CA ARG A 54 -7.34 5.94 9.68
C ARG A 54 -8.03 6.07 8.32
N TYR A 55 -7.35 6.71 7.37
CA TYR A 55 -7.90 6.86 6.03
C TYR A 55 -8.03 5.49 5.35
N SER A 56 -9.07 5.34 4.53
CA SER A 56 -9.12 4.25 3.56
C SER A 56 -8.03 4.42 2.49
N THR A 57 -7.76 3.37 1.71
CA THR A 57 -6.78 3.44 0.61
C THR A 57 -7.12 4.50 -0.44
N HIS A 58 -8.41 4.71 -0.74
CA HIS A 58 -8.85 5.77 -1.65
C HIS A 58 -8.65 7.14 -1.04
N GLN A 59 -9.04 7.33 0.22
CA GLN A 59 -8.87 8.61 0.92
C GLN A 59 -7.40 9.02 0.98
N PHE A 60 -6.49 8.09 1.30
CA PHE A 60 -5.05 8.34 1.25
C PHE A 60 -4.59 8.75 -0.15
N SER A 61 -4.95 7.96 -1.17
CA SER A 61 -4.54 8.18 -2.55
C SER A 61 -5.01 9.53 -3.07
N TYR A 62 -6.27 9.91 -2.86
CA TYR A 62 -6.78 11.21 -3.28
C TYR A 62 -6.12 12.37 -2.54
N LYS A 63 -5.88 12.22 -1.23
CA LYS A 63 -5.34 13.27 -0.39
C LYS A 63 -3.89 13.61 -0.72
N PHE A 64 -3.08 12.61 -1.05
CA PHE A 64 -1.64 12.78 -1.28
C PHE A 64 -1.21 12.64 -2.75
N ASN A 65 -2.16 12.51 -3.68
CA ASN A 65 -1.86 12.48 -5.12
C ASN A 65 -1.10 13.72 -5.59
N ASP A 66 -1.39 14.90 -5.04
CA ASP A 66 -0.70 16.15 -5.39
C ASP A 66 0.77 16.19 -4.91
N LYS A 67 1.18 15.25 -4.06
CA LYS A 67 2.56 15.04 -3.61
C LYS A 67 3.29 13.97 -4.40
N GLY A 68 2.64 13.38 -5.40
CA GLY A 68 3.18 12.28 -6.21
C GLY A 68 3.10 10.92 -5.54
N LEU A 69 2.22 10.74 -4.53
CA LEU A 69 2.00 9.44 -3.90
C LEU A 69 0.88 8.69 -4.60
N SER A 70 1.06 7.39 -4.81
CA SER A 70 0.01 6.49 -5.28
C SER A 70 0.15 5.10 -4.66
N LEU A 71 -0.97 4.42 -4.48
CA LEU A 71 -1.02 3.06 -3.94
C LEU A 71 -1.34 2.05 -5.05
N TRP A 72 -0.63 0.94 -5.04
CA TRP A 72 -0.78 -0.14 -6.01
C TRP A 72 -0.79 -1.49 -5.31
N THR A 73 -1.37 -2.50 -5.95
CA THR A 73 -1.22 -3.90 -5.50
C THR A 73 0.25 -4.33 -5.54
N ALA A 74 0.60 -5.37 -4.80
CA ALA A 74 1.88 -6.07 -4.93
C ALA A 74 1.58 -7.56 -5.17
N ASN A 75 1.15 -7.89 -6.39
CA ASN A 75 0.56 -9.21 -6.69
C ASN A 75 1.61 -10.35 -6.67
N ASP A 76 2.88 -10.00 -6.71
CA ASP A 76 4.01 -10.92 -6.59
C ASP A 76 4.32 -11.34 -5.15
N VAL A 77 3.69 -10.68 -4.16
CA VAL A 77 3.83 -11.03 -2.74
C VAL A 77 2.72 -11.99 -2.33
N GLU A 78 3.11 -13.22 -2.00
CA GLU A 78 2.18 -14.25 -1.50
C GLU A 78 1.70 -13.91 -0.08
N SER A 79 0.39 -14.05 0.15
CA SER A 79 -0.23 -13.93 1.47
C SER A 79 -0.59 -15.29 2.07
N GLU A 80 -0.41 -15.44 3.38
CA GLU A 80 -0.78 -16.66 4.12
C GLU A 80 -2.19 -16.59 4.74
N ASP A 81 -2.66 -15.38 5.08
CA ASP A 81 -3.99 -15.07 5.61
C ASP A 81 -4.81 -14.26 4.59
N GLU A 82 -6.14 -14.47 4.55
CA GLU A 82 -7.06 -13.71 3.70
C GLU A 82 -7.08 -12.20 4.01
N ARG A 83 -6.69 -11.84 5.24
CA ARG A 83 -6.54 -10.45 5.66
C ARG A 83 -5.15 -9.90 5.43
N ASP A 84 -4.15 -10.73 5.14
CA ASP A 84 -2.81 -10.22 4.85
C ASP A 84 -2.81 -9.56 3.47
N ALA A 85 -2.34 -8.32 3.43
CA ALA A 85 -2.20 -7.55 2.21
C ALA A 85 -0.83 -6.91 2.13
N THR A 86 -0.31 -6.83 0.92
CA THR A 86 0.87 -6.02 0.61
C THR A 86 0.53 -5.02 -0.48
N PHE A 87 0.88 -3.77 -0.24
CA PHE A 87 0.68 -2.68 -1.17
C PHE A 87 2.01 -2.00 -1.50
N GLN A 88 2.15 -1.55 -2.74
CA GLN A 88 3.23 -0.66 -3.14
C GLN A 88 2.79 0.79 -2.90
N ILE A 89 3.56 1.52 -2.10
CA ILE A 89 3.46 2.98 -1.97
C ILE A 89 4.48 3.59 -2.92
N PHE A 90 4.02 3.99 -4.10
CA PHE A 90 4.85 4.67 -5.09
C PHE A 90 4.97 6.16 -4.78
N VAL A 91 6.18 6.68 -4.93
CA VAL A 91 6.49 8.11 -4.88
C VAL A 91 7.10 8.49 -6.22
N ASP A 92 6.46 9.44 -6.91
CA ASP A 92 6.98 10.05 -8.13
C ASP A 92 6.79 11.57 -8.08
N ASN A 93 7.82 12.26 -7.59
CA ASN A 93 7.87 13.72 -7.61
C ASN A 93 9.29 14.24 -7.95
N ASP A 94 9.48 15.55 -7.84
CA ASP A 94 10.72 16.26 -8.17
C ASP A 94 11.84 16.02 -7.15
N LYS A 95 11.52 15.60 -5.93
CA LYS A 95 12.48 15.40 -4.84
C LYS A 95 12.97 13.97 -4.76
N ILE A 96 12.06 13.01 -4.88
CA ILE A 96 12.37 11.60 -4.67
C ILE A 96 11.49 10.72 -5.54
N LYS A 97 12.05 9.57 -5.94
CA LYS A 97 11.36 8.56 -6.73
C LYS A 97 11.66 7.17 -6.18
N GLY A 98 10.65 6.31 -6.21
CA GLY A 98 10.77 4.92 -5.82
C GLY A 98 9.46 4.38 -5.24
N TYR A 99 9.56 3.26 -4.55
CA TYR A 99 8.42 2.65 -3.88
C TYR A 99 8.85 1.98 -2.59
N VAL A 100 7.89 1.81 -1.69
CA VAL A 100 8.02 1.03 -0.46
C VAL A 100 6.88 0.02 -0.44
N LEU A 101 7.18 -1.22 -0.04
CA LEU A 101 6.16 -2.23 0.22
C LEU A 101 5.64 -2.06 1.65
N MET A 102 4.33 -1.87 1.77
CA MET A 102 3.61 -1.86 3.03
C MET A 102 2.91 -3.20 3.22
N HIS A 103 3.24 -3.87 4.31
CA HIS A 103 2.65 -5.13 4.77
C HIS A 103 1.66 -4.78 5.87
N CYS A 104 0.39 -5.13 5.70
CA CYS A 104 -0.66 -4.80 6.64
C CYS A 104 -1.75 -5.88 6.70
N LYS A 105 -2.60 -5.79 7.72
CA LYS A 105 -3.86 -6.53 7.74
C LYS A 105 -5.00 -5.65 7.27
N LEU A 106 -5.91 -6.22 6.48
CA LEU A 106 -7.15 -5.57 6.09
C LEU A 106 -8.16 -5.64 7.24
N SER A 107 -8.94 -4.58 7.40
CA SER A 107 -10.09 -4.58 8.29
C SER A 107 -11.04 -5.71 7.88
N LYS A 108 -11.62 -6.41 8.85
CA LYS A 108 -12.65 -7.41 8.57
C LYS A 108 -13.79 -6.68 7.85
N VAL A 109 -14.02 -7.00 6.58
CA VAL A 109 -15.27 -6.64 5.92
C VAL A 109 -16.37 -7.29 6.74
N GLY A 110 -17.17 -6.48 7.43
CA GLY A 110 -18.28 -6.98 8.20
C GLY A 110 -19.13 -7.85 7.28
N VAL A 111 -19.21 -9.15 7.60
CA VAL A 111 -20.27 -9.99 7.04
C VAL A 111 -21.55 -9.28 7.43
N LEU A 112 -22.27 -8.71 6.46
CA LEU A 112 -23.61 -8.16 6.67
C LEU A 112 -24.38 -9.17 7.53
N GLN A 113 -24.65 -8.79 8.78
CA GLN A 113 -25.59 -9.49 9.64
C GLN A 113 -27.01 -9.13 9.22
#